data_AF-A0A928BTV8-F1
#
_entry.id   AF-A0A928BTV8-F1
#
_cell.length_a   1.000
_cell.length_b   1.000
_cell.length_c   1.000
_cell.angle_alpha   90.00
_cell.angle_beta   90.00
_cell.angle_gamma   90.00
#
_symmetry.space_group_name_H-M   'P 1'
#
loop_
_entity.id
_entity.type
_entity.pdbx_description
1 polymer ?
#
loop_
_entity_poly.entity_id
_entity_poly.type
_entity_poly.pdbx_seq_one_letter_code
_entity_poly.pdbx_strand_id
1 'polypeptide(L)'
;MKNFKMNIKKVVINNKVVKLFKKNPKLTWAGTQADLVEIVYYIRMTRMVKNDRGREATMTELTKAFFDLFNAKAPSNPTKIVDNLKKRKKPKEKSLLYRILKILYHDL
;
A
#
# COMPACT_ATOMS: atom_id res chain seq x y z
N MET A 1 32.27 -11.30 5.69
CA MET A 1 30.92 -11.04 5.12
C MET A 1 29.93 -12.02 5.72
N LYS A 2 28.92 -11.55 6.48
CA LYS A 2 27.89 -12.43 7.07
C LYS A 2 26.82 -12.75 6.01
N ASN A 3 26.64 -14.04 5.72
CA ASN A 3 25.61 -14.56 4.81
C ASN A 3 24.20 -14.25 5.34
N PHE A 4 23.51 -13.32 4.68
CA PHE A 4 22.14 -12.96 5.00
C PHE A 4 21.19 -14.04 4.46
N LYS A 5 20.84 -15.04 5.29
CA LYS A 5 19.82 -16.06 4.93
C LYS A 5 18.44 -15.40 4.91
N MET A 6 17.95 -15.16 3.70
CA MET A 6 16.67 -14.50 3.43
C MET A 6 15.51 -15.51 3.56
N ASN A 7 14.81 -15.49 4.70
CA ASN A 7 13.61 -16.31 4.93
C ASN A 7 12.41 -15.72 4.16
N ILE A 8 12.19 -16.22 2.94
CA ILE A 8 11.09 -15.83 2.05
C ILE A 8 9.81 -16.59 2.45
N LYS A 9 8.74 -15.87 2.79
CA LYS A 9 7.39 -16.47 2.83
C LYS A 9 6.83 -16.51 1.40
N LYS A 10 6.40 -17.68 0.96
CA LYS A 10 5.76 -17.91 -0.35
C LYS A 10 4.25 -17.73 -0.20
N VAL A 11 3.63 -16.88 -1.02
CA VAL A 11 2.17 -16.79 -1.14
C VAL A 11 1.78 -17.05 -2.59
N VAL A 12 0.71 -17.79 -2.81
CA VAL A 12 0.22 -18.12 -4.14
C VAL A 12 -0.85 -17.10 -4.53
N ILE A 13 -0.62 -16.35 -5.61
CA ILE A 13 -1.59 -15.43 -6.23
C ILE A 13 -1.75 -15.91 -7.68
N ASN A 14 -2.97 -16.26 -8.09
CA ASN A 14 -3.30 -16.75 -9.45
C ASN A 14 -2.37 -17.89 -9.91
N ASN A 15 -2.19 -18.92 -9.08
CA ASN A 15 -1.26 -20.05 -9.29
C ASN A 15 0.23 -19.65 -9.48
N LYS A 16 0.59 -18.40 -9.24
CA LYS A 16 1.99 -17.94 -9.23
C LYS A 16 2.46 -17.76 -7.80
N VAL A 17 3.57 -18.39 -7.47
CA VAL A 17 4.25 -18.20 -6.18
C VAL A 17 4.90 -16.82 -6.19
N VAL A 18 4.32 -15.87 -5.47
CA VAL A 18 4.87 -14.53 -5.27
C VAL A 18 5.70 -14.54 -3.99
N LYS A 19 6.94 -14.04 -4.08
CA LYS A 19 7.81 -13.85 -2.91
C LYS A 19 7.29 -12.64 -2.14
N LEU A 20 6.83 -12.83 -0.90
CA LEU A 20 6.62 -11.69 0.00
C LEU A 20 7.98 -11.08 0.30
N PHE A 21 8.20 -9.84 -0.14
CA PHE A 21 9.36 -9.07 0.27
C PHE A 21 9.25 -8.83 1.77
N LYS A 22 10.12 -9.48 2.56
CA LYS A 22 10.41 -8.99 3.91
C LYS A 22 11.00 -7.58 3.75
N LYS A 23 10.62 -6.64 4.64
CA LYS A 23 11.17 -5.25 4.76
C LYS A 23 12.37 -5.05 3.85
N ASN A 24 12.16 -4.48 2.67
CA ASN A 24 13.27 -4.28 1.75
C ASN A 24 13.98 -3.01 2.24
N PRO A 25 15.18 -3.10 2.84
CA PRO A 25 15.83 -1.94 3.45
C PRO A 25 16.15 -0.83 2.43
N LYS A 26 16.05 -1.13 1.12
CA LYS A 26 16.25 -0.16 0.04
C LYS A 26 14.97 0.57 -0.39
N LEU A 27 13.79 0.10 0.01
CA LEU A 27 12.51 0.77 -0.30
C LEU A 27 12.09 1.64 0.87
N THR A 28 12.22 2.95 0.72
CA THR A 28 11.74 3.95 1.67
C THR A 28 10.63 4.77 1.04
N TRP A 29 9.52 4.95 1.75
CA TRP A 29 8.46 5.85 1.31
C TRP A 29 8.84 7.30 1.61
N ALA A 30 8.91 8.14 0.57
CA ALA A 30 9.23 9.56 0.70
C ALA A 30 7.99 10.48 0.77
N GLY A 31 6.79 9.95 0.47
CA GLY A 31 5.53 10.69 0.56
C GLY A 31 4.97 10.75 1.97
N THR A 32 3.74 11.27 2.13
CA THR A 32 3.10 11.30 3.45
C THR A 32 2.51 9.94 3.81
N GLN A 33 2.31 9.70 5.11
CA GLN A 33 1.56 8.53 5.59
C GLN A 33 0.17 8.44 4.95
N ALA A 34 -0.49 9.58 4.75
CA ALA A 34 -1.83 9.63 4.18
C ALA A 34 -1.86 9.25 2.70
N ASP A 35 -0.84 9.64 1.93
CA ASP A 35 -0.67 9.24 0.53
C ASP A 35 -0.49 7.72 0.40
N LEU A 36 0.30 7.11 1.30
CA LEU A 36 0.47 5.65 1.30
C LEU A 36 -0.83 4.92 1.69
N VAL A 37 -1.61 5.46 2.64
CA VAL A 37 -2.94 4.94 2.97
C VAL A 37 -3.90 5.09 1.79
N GLU A 38 -3.83 6.18 1.03
CA GLU A 38 -4.63 6.40 -0.17
C GLU A 38 -4.34 5.34 -1.24
N ILE A 39 -3.07 4.99 -1.48
CA ILE A 39 -2.68 3.87 -2.35
C ILE A 39 -3.29 2.56 -1.87
N VAL A 40 -3.15 2.25 -0.58
CA VAL A 40 -3.71 1.03 0.02
C VAL A 40 -5.24 0.97 -0.15
N TYR A 41 -5.92 2.10 0.01
CA TYR A 41 -7.36 2.20 -0.20
C TYR A 41 -7.74 1.87 -1.65
N TYR A 42 -7.04 2.43 -2.64
CA TYR A 42 -7.30 2.10 -4.04
C TYR A 42 -7.09 0.62 -4.35
N ILE A 43 -6.02 0.02 -3.80
CA ILE A 43 -5.79 -1.43 -3.93
C ILE A 43 -6.92 -2.23 -3.29
N ARG A 44 -7.39 -1.83 -2.10
CA ARG A 44 -8.54 -2.47 -1.44
C ARG A 44 -9.80 -2.40 -2.29
N MET A 45 -10.04 -1.28 -2.97
CA MET A 45 -11.22 -1.07 -3.83
C MET A 45 -11.24 -2.02 -5.04
N THR A 46 -10.08 -2.51 -5.50
CA THR A 46 -10.04 -3.52 -6.58
C THR A 46 -10.61 -4.87 -6.17
N ARG A 47 -10.65 -5.19 -4.86
CA ARG A 47 -11.04 -6.49 -4.31
C ARG A 47 -10.22 -7.69 -4.84
N MET A 48 -9.08 -7.42 -5.49
CA MET A 48 -8.26 -8.46 -6.11
C MET A 48 -7.31 -9.16 -5.13
N VAL A 49 -6.94 -8.48 -4.04
CA VAL A 49 -6.00 -9.04 -3.07
C VAL A 49 -6.76 -9.90 -2.06
N LYS A 50 -6.41 -11.19 -2.02
CA LYS A 50 -6.97 -12.16 -1.08
C LYS A 50 -5.96 -12.50 0.01
N ASN A 51 -6.44 -12.77 1.21
CA ASN A 51 -5.63 -13.32 2.30
C ASN A 51 -5.39 -14.82 2.12
N ASP A 52 -4.65 -15.40 3.06
CA ASP A 52 -4.31 -16.83 3.12
C ASP A 52 -5.54 -17.76 3.20
N ARG A 53 -6.69 -17.24 3.64
CA ARG A 53 -7.97 -17.94 3.69
C ARG A 53 -8.84 -17.74 2.44
N GLY A 54 -8.29 -17.10 1.39
CA GLY A 54 -9.01 -16.82 0.14
C GLY A 54 -10.07 -15.71 0.23
N ARG A 55 -10.14 -14.98 1.35
CA ARG A 55 -11.07 -13.85 1.56
C ARG A 55 -10.41 -12.55 1.10
N GLU A 56 -11.20 -11.54 0.74
CA GLU A 56 -10.67 -10.21 0.46
C GLU A 56 -9.85 -9.68 1.64
N ALA A 57 -8.64 -9.20 1.36
CA ALA A 57 -7.78 -8.61 2.38
C ALA A 57 -8.44 -7.35 2.95
N THR A 58 -8.41 -7.22 4.27
CA THR A 58 -8.93 -6.06 4.98
C THR A 58 -8.04 -4.84 4.80
N MET A 59 -8.58 -3.65 5.07
CA MET A 59 -7.79 -2.40 5.05
C MET A 59 -6.59 -2.48 6.01
N THR A 60 -6.77 -3.08 7.18
CA THR A 60 -5.71 -3.24 8.19
C THR A 60 -4.61 -4.18 7.72
N GLU A 61 -4.96 -5.33 7.13
CA GLU A 61 -3.98 -6.29 6.60
C GLU A 61 -3.16 -5.67 5.46
N LEU A 62 -3.82 -4.99 4.52
CA LEU A 62 -3.14 -4.33 3.41
C LEU A 62 -2.26 -3.18 3.91
N THR A 63 -2.76 -2.35 4.83
CA THR A 63 -1.98 -1.25 5.41
C THR A 63 -0.71 -1.79 6.06
N LYS A 64 -0.83 -2.82 6.90
CA LYS A 64 0.34 -3.42 7.54
C LYS A 64 1.36 -3.93 6.51
N ALA A 65 0.90 -4.69 5.51
CA ALA A 65 1.78 -5.25 4.48
C ALA A 65 2.52 -4.17 3.67
N PHE A 66 1.81 -3.12 3.24
CA PHE A 66 2.41 -2.04 2.45
C PHE A 66 3.37 -1.17 3.29
N PHE A 67 3.00 -0.85 4.53
CA PHE A 67 3.89 -0.09 5.41
C PHE A 67 5.13 -0.88 5.80
N ASP A 68 5.00 -2.19 6.05
CA ASP A 68 6.15 -3.08 6.25
C ASP A 68 7.04 -3.13 4.99
N LEU A 69 6.46 -3.15 3.78
CA LEU A 69 7.23 -3.14 2.53
C LEU A 69 8.13 -1.90 2.39
N PHE A 70 7.60 -0.73 2.76
CA PHE A 70 8.29 0.56 2.66
C PHE A 70 9.06 0.98 3.92
N ASN A 71 9.23 0.08 4.89
CA ASN A 71 9.83 0.37 6.20
C ASN A 71 9.19 1.57 6.94
N ALA A 72 7.91 1.82 6.71
CA ALA A 72 7.16 2.90 7.34
C ALA A 72 6.36 2.37 8.56
N LYS A 73 6.03 3.26 9.50
CA LYS A 73 5.17 2.93 10.63
C LYS A 73 3.70 2.97 10.20
N ALA A 74 3.01 1.85 10.29
CA ALA A 74 1.58 1.80 9.99
C ALA A 74 0.75 2.64 10.97
N PRO A 75 -0.28 3.37 10.51
CA PRO A 75 -1.23 4.04 11.39
C PRO A 75 -2.10 3.03 12.15
N SER A 76 -2.53 3.41 13.35
CA SER A 76 -3.43 2.58 14.17
C SER A 76 -4.84 2.46 13.57
N ASN A 77 -5.31 3.49 12.87
CA ASN A 77 -6.64 3.51 12.26
C ASN A 77 -6.57 4.03 10.80
N PRO A 78 -6.22 3.15 9.84
CA PRO A 78 -6.13 3.53 8.42
C PRO A 78 -7.49 3.94 7.84
N THR A 79 -8.59 3.34 8.30
CA THR A 79 -9.95 3.69 7.83
C THR A 79 -10.30 5.14 8.17
N LYS A 80 -9.99 5.61 9.38
CA LYS A 80 -10.20 7.01 9.77
C LYS A 80 -9.41 7.99 8.88
N ILE A 81 -8.20 7.60 8.48
CA ILE A 81 -7.39 8.42 7.55
C ILE A 81 -8.09 8.51 6.19
N VAL A 82 -8.60 7.38 5.65
CA VAL A 82 -9.39 7.38 4.41
C VAL A 82 -10.62 8.29 4.52
N ASP A 83 -11.36 8.22 5.63
CA ASP A 83 -12.54 9.07 5.83
C ASP A 83 -12.17 10.55 5.86
N ASN A 84 -11.06 10.90 6.51
CA ASN A 84 -10.54 12.27 6.51
C ASN A 84 -10.10 12.71 5.10
N LEU A 85 -9.48 11.83 4.31
CA LEU A 85 -9.08 12.11 2.94
C LEU A 85 -10.29 12.38 2.03
N LYS A 86 -11.40 11.68 2.25
CA LYS A 86 -12.67 11.91 1.53
C LYS A 86 -13.32 13.24 1.90
N LYS A 87 -13.23 13.65 3.17
CA LYS A 87 -13.86 14.86 3.72
C LYS A 87 -13.02 16.13 3.56
N ARG A 88 -11.74 16.05 3.17
CA ARG A 88 -10.87 17.22 3.05
C ARG A 88 -11.36 18.19 1.96
N LYS A 89 -11.07 19.49 2.13
CA LYS A 89 -11.30 20.51 1.09
C LYS A 89 -10.55 20.13 -0.19
N LYS A 90 -11.25 20.18 -1.33
CA LYS A 90 -10.73 19.82 -2.67
C LYS A 90 -10.13 18.40 -2.70
N PRO A 91 -10.92 17.35 -2.41
CA PRO A 91 -10.41 16.00 -2.19
C PRO A 91 -9.79 15.38 -3.46
N LYS A 92 -10.32 15.73 -4.64
CA LYS A 92 -9.79 15.31 -5.95
C LYS A 92 -8.42 15.93 -6.22
N GLU A 93 -8.29 17.26 -6.14
CA GLU A 93 -7.03 17.97 -6.39
C GLU A 93 -5.89 17.52 -5.45
N LYS A 94 -6.22 17.16 -4.20
CA LYS A 94 -5.26 16.68 -3.21
C LYS A 94 -5.00 15.18 -3.25
N SER A 95 -5.71 14.43 -4.09
CA SER A 95 -5.49 12.98 -4.24
C SER A 95 -4.14 12.72 -4.89
N LEU A 96 -3.36 11.81 -4.30
CA LEU A 96 -2.10 11.38 -4.89
C LEU A 96 -2.32 10.86 -6.31
N LEU A 97 -3.34 9.99 -6.49
CA LEU A 97 -3.65 9.39 -7.78
C LEU A 97 -4.00 10.48 -8.81
N TYR A 98 -4.87 11.42 -8.44
CA TYR A 98 -5.24 12.50 -9.36
C TYR A 98 -4.06 13.40 -9.71
N ARG A 99 -3.19 13.73 -8.76
CA ARG A 99 -1.97 14.52 -9.00
C ARG A 99 -1.03 13.81 -9.96
N ILE A 100 -0.82 12.50 -9.78
CA ILE A 100 0.00 11.67 -10.68
C ILE A 100 -0.63 11.63 -12.08
N LEU A 101 -1.94 11.36 -12.18
CA LEU A 101 -2.63 11.35 -13.48
C LEU A 101 -2.54 12.70 -14.19
N LYS A 102 -2.67 13.82 -13.45
CA LYS A 102 -2.51 15.15 -14.03
C LYS A 102 -1.11 15.34 -14.61
N ILE A 103 -0.06 14.96 -13.88
CA ILE A 103 1.33 15.02 -14.38
C ILE A 103 1.51 14.14 -15.63
N LEU A 104 0.92 12.95 -15.65
CA LEU A 104 1.10 11.99 -16.75
C LEU A 104 0.34 12.37 -18.03
N TYR A 105 -0.81 13.05 -17.92
CA TYR A 105 -1.72 13.25 -19.05
C TYR A 105 -1.97 14.72 -19.41
N HIS A 106 -1.50 15.67 -18.59
CA HIS A 106 -1.76 17.09 -18.78
C HIS A 106 -0.51 17.89 -18.42
N ASP A 107 0.59 17.70 -19.17
CA ASP A 107 1.88 18.39 -19.05
C ASP A 107 1.80 19.75 -18.32
N LEU A 108 2.68 19.93 -17.32
CA LEU A 108 2.73 21.07 -16.39
C LEU A 108 2.54 22.43 -17.05
#